data_AF-E1ZI40-F1
#
_entry.id   AF-E1ZI40-F1
#
_cell.length_a   1.000
_cell.length_b   1.000
_cell.length_c   1.000
_cell.angle_alpha   90.00
_cell.angle_beta   90.00
_cell.angle_gamma   90.00
#
_symmetry.space_group_name_H-M   'P 1'
#
loop_
_entity.id
_entity.type
_entity.pdbx_description
1 polymer ?
#
loop_
_entity_poly.entity_id
_entity_poly.type
_entity_poly.pdbx_seq_one_letter_code
_entity_poly.pdbx_strand_id
1 'polypeptide(L)'
;WTTIESDPGVFTELLDRMGVKGVQMEELWSLDDDSLNSLQPIYGLIFLFKWQKEEDERPVATDYEERGVFFASQVIHNACATQARRCPCSRRSFRSPAIVSVLMNRPELEIGPELSQLREFTRGFPPDMKGLAIGNSETIRSVHNSFSPPQPILPPEERDDDKGEAFHFIAYVPVGGCLYELDGLKEGPIKLADCSEGDWLTKAAAAITARIRRYAASEVKFNLMACIEDRRQKHQRELAQQRRLQVRLRGPHSAATQRSWDGAAGLAGQAGMPARSLACPRLQAQLAMEEERRGRWRDENVRRRTDYIPFAFQLLSALAERGQLQPLVQKAQ
;
A
#
# COMPACT_ATOMS: atom_id res chain seq x y z
N TRP A 1 -8.20 9.90 14.76
CA TRP A 1 -7.88 9.76 13.33
C TRP A 1 -7.13 11.00 12.91
N THR A 2 -5.90 10.80 12.47
CA THR A 2 -4.90 11.83 12.11
C THR A 2 -4.52 11.70 10.64
N THR A 3 -4.01 12.74 9.99
CA THR A 3 -3.56 12.62 8.60
C THR A 3 -2.22 11.87 8.55
N ILE A 4 -2.20 10.71 7.88
CA ILE A 4 -0.96 9.97 7.56
C ILE A 4 -0.40 10.50 6.24
N GLU A 5 0.89 10.36 5.95
CA GLU A 5 1.46 10.66 4.63
C GLU A 5 1.17 9.54 3.61
N SER A 6 1.17 9.84 2.31
CA SER A 6 0.96 8.82 1.26
C SER A 6 2.27 8.12 0.91
N ASP A 7 2.78 7.30 1.82
CA ASP A 7 4.09 6.63 1.67
C ASP A 7 3.93 5.10 1.69
N PRO A 8 4.53 4.37 0.72
CA PRO A 8 4.41 2.91 0.67
C PRO A 8 5.02 2.21 1.88
N GLY A 9 6.10 2.76 2.46
CA GLY A 9 6.73 2.23 3.67
C GLY A 9 5.81 2.33 4.89
N VAL A 10 5.18 3.49 5.08
CA VAL A 10 4.18 3.71 6.16
C VAL A 10 3.01 2.77 6.03
N PHE A 11 2.40 2.67 4.83
CA PHE A 11 1.26 1.80 4.65
C PHE A 11 1.62 0.33 4.80
N THR A 12 2.80 -0.08 4.33
CA THR A 12 3.28 -1.45 4.50
C THR A 12 3.48 -1.79 5.99
N GLU A 13 4.06 -0.89 6.79
CA GLU A 13 4.21 -1.12 8.23
C GLU A 13 2.86 -1.06 8.96
N LEU A 14 1.94 -0.21 8.51
CA LEU A 14 0.58 -0.14 9.03
C LEU A 14 -0.16 -1.47 8.84
N LEU A 15 -0.04 -2.10 7.67
CA LEU A 15 -0.60 -3.42 7.39
C LEU A 15 -0.01 -4.51 8.30
N ASP A 16 1.31 -4.51 8.48
CA ASP A 16 2.01 -5.44 9.35
C ASP A 16 1.54 -5.30 10.81
N ARG A 17 1.37 -4.07 11.30
CA ARG A 17 0.83 -3.80 12.64
C ARG A 17 -0.66 -4.10 12.79
N MET A 18 -1.43 -4.07 11.71
CA MET A 18 -2.82 -4.53 11.69
C MET A 18 -2.95 -6.06 11.68
N GLY A 19 -1.83 -6.79 11.62
CA GLY A 19 -1.82 -8.26 11.65
C GLY A 19 -1.94 -8.91 10.26
N VAL A 20 -1.91 -8.12 9.18
CA VAL A 20 -1.96 -8.62 7.81
C VAL A 20 -0.58 -9.12 7.41
N LYS A 21 -0.51 -10.38 6.96
CA LYS A 21 0.76 -11.01 6.57
C LYS A 21 0.84 -11.23 5.06
N GLY A 22 2.07 -11.18 4.53
CA GLY A 22 2.34 -11.52 3.13
C GLY A 22 1.97 -10.43 2.13
N VAL A 23 1.69 -9.21 2.60
CA VAL A 23 1.30 -8.07 1.76
C VAL A 23 2.29 -6.93 1.94
N GLN A 24 2.56 -6.22 0.85
CA GLN A 24 3.27 -4.94 0.88
C GLN A 24 2.63 -3.94 -0.07
N MET A 25 2.86 -2.66 0.19
CA MET A 25 2.45 -1.56 -0.69
C MET A 25 3.64 -1.10 -1.51
N GLU A 26 3.40 -0.85 -2.79
CA GLU A 26 4.41 -0.38 -3.75
C GLU A 26 3.86 0.85 -4.48
N GLU A 27 4.66 1.90 -4.61
CA GLU A 27 4.28 3.07 -5.39
C GLU A 27 4.50 2.81 -6.89
N LEU A 28 3.52 3.19 -7.71
CA LEU A 28 3.56 3.05 -9.16
C LEU A 28 3.83 4.39 -9.83
N TRP A 29 4.93 4.45 -10.59
CA TRP A 29 5.31 5.62 -11.39
C TRP A 29 4.81 5.55 -12.83
N SER A 30 4.62 4.33 -13.35
CA SER A 30 4.03 4.11 -14.67
C SER A 30 3.00 2.98 -14.65
N LEU A 31 2.07 3.06 -15.59
CA LEU A 31 0.97 2.12 -15.79
C LEU A 31 1.23 1.18 -16.97
N ASP A 32 2.49 1.06 -17.40
CA ASP A 32 2.87 0.20 -18.52
C ASP A 32 2.75 -1.28 -18.13
N ASP A 33 2.38 -2.12 -19.09
CA ASP A 33 2.18 -3.55 -18.86
C ASP A 33 3.43 -4.23 -18.28
N ASP A 34 4.63 -3.84 -18.71
CA ASP A 34 5.90 -4.38 -18.19
C ASP A 34 6.08 -4.11 -16.69
N SER A 35 5.76 -2.88 -16.26
CA SER A 35 5.86 -2.46 -14.86
C SER A 35 4.85 -3.21 -13.99
N LEU A 36 3.60 -3.33 -14.45
CA LEU A 36 2.53 -4.05 -13.75
C LEU A 36 2.80 -5.56 -13.69
N ASN A 37 3.31 -6.15 -14.78
CA ASN A 37 3.65 -7.57 -14.86
C ASN A 37 4.80 -7.94 -13.93
N SER A 38 5.81 -7.06 -13.79
CA SER A 38 6.90 -7.27 -12.82
C SER A 38 6.37 -7.36 -11.39
N LEU A 39 5.26 -6.67 -11.12
CA LEU A 39 4.65 -6.53 -9.81
C LEU A 39 3.58 -7.57 -9.48
N GLN A 40 3.35 -8.58 -10.33
CA GLN A 40 2.40 -9.65 -10.01
C GLN A 40 2.88 -10.59 -8.88
N PRO A 41 1.97 -11.10 -8.04
CA PRO A 41 0.52 -10.82 -8.04
C PRO A 41 0.16 -9.48 -7.36
N ILE A 42 -0.80 -8.75 -7.96
CA ILE A 42 -1.36 -7.49 -7.44
C ILE A 42 -2.77 -7.80 -6.91
N TYR A 43 -3.08 -7.36 -5.69
CA TYR A 43 -4.37 -7.57 -5.03
C TYR A 43 -5.35 -6.43 -5.27
N GLY A 44 -4.84 -5.22 -5.50
CA GLY A 44 -5.65 -4.04 -5.81
C GLY A 44 -4.78 -2.80 -6.01
N LEU A 45 -5.37 -1.76 -6.57
CA LEU A 45 -4.72 -0.46 -6.77
C LEU A 45 -5.41 0.59 -5.91
N ILE A 46 -4.64 1.52 -5.37
CA ILE A 46 -5.11 2.64 -4.56
C ILE A 46 -4.65 3.92 -5.24
N PHE A 47 -5.61 4.71 -5.69
CA PHE A 47 -5.37 5.97 -6.36
C PHE A 47 -5.74 7.13 -5.43
N LEU A 48 -4.78 8.03 -5.21
CA LEU A 48 -4.97 9.28 -4.49
C LEU A 48 -4.91 10.45 -5.47
N PHE A 49 -5.91 11.31 -5.37
CA PHE A 49 -6.01 12.54 -6.15
C PHE A 49 -6.62 13.65 -5.31
N LYS A 50 -6.46 14.89 -5.75
CA LYS A 50 -7.13 16.02 -5.11
C LYS A 50 -8.63 15.93 -5.38
N TRP A 51 -9.42 15.91 -4.31
CA TRP A 51 -10.86 15.85 -4.40
C TRP A 51 -11.42 17.08 -5.10
N GLN A 52 -12.26 16.84 -6.09
CA GLN A 52 -13.09 17.86 -6.72
C GLN A 52 -14.54 17.40 -6.60
N LYS A 53 -15.46 18.35 -6.40
CA LYS A 53 -16.88 18.05 -6.31
C LYS A 53 -17.37 17.65 -7.71
N GLU A 54 -17.40 16.35 -7.95
CA GLU A 54 -17.96 15.76 -9.18
C GLU A 54 -19.28 15.08 -8.87
N GLU A 55 -20.31 15.45 -9.65
CA GLU A 55 -21.51 14.65 -9.80
C GLU A 55 -21.15 13.51 -10.74
N ASP A 56 -21.01 12.31 -10.16
CA ASP A 56 -20.70 11.11 -10.91
C ASP A 56 -22.01 10.35 -11.09
N GLU A 57 -22.57 10.44 -12.29
CA GLU A 57 -23.86 9.80 -12.65
C GLU A 57 -23.71 8.31 -12.97
N ARG A 58 -22.50 7.74 -12.80
CA ARG A 58 -22.26 6.32 -13.07
C ARG A 58 -23.12 5.46 -12.13
N PRO A 59 -23.81 4.43 -12.66
CA PRO A 59 -24.72 3.62 -11.86
C PRO A 59 -23.94 2.84 -10.80
N VAL A 60 -24.43 2.92 -9.57
CA VAL A 60 -23.99 2.06 -8.48
C VAL A 60 -24.34 0.62 -8.84
N ALA A 61 -23.39 -0.31 -8.66
CA ALA A 61 -23.68 -1.72 -8.86
C ALA A 61 -24.77 -2.14 -7.86
N THR A 62 -25.82 -2.82 -8.33
CA THR A 62 -26.90 -3.31 -7.46
C THR A 62 -26.69 -4.76 -7.02
N ASP A 63 -25.82 -5.49 -7.73
CA ASP A 63 -25.54 -6.93 -7.54
C ASP A 63 -24.26 -7.20 -6.72
N TYR A 64 -23.68 -6.17 -6.11
CA TYR A 64 -22.39 -6.25 -5.43
C TYR A 64 -22.42 -7.11 -4.16
N GLU A 65 -23.54 -7.12 -3.42
CA GLU A 65 -23.70 -7.94 -2.22
C GLU A 65 -23.76 -9.43 -2.56
N GLU A 66 -24.47 -9.81 -3.63
CA GLU A 66 -24.58 -11.19 -4.11
C GLU A 66 -23.23 -11.75 -4.58
N ARG A 67 -22.38 -10.87 -5.14
CA ARG A 67 -21.01 -11.20 -5.55
C ARG A 67 -20.00 -11.20 -4.41
N GLY A 68 -20.41 -10.82 -3.20
CA GLY A 68 -19.57 -10.80 -2.01
C GLY A 68 -18.60 -9.62 -1.95
N VAL A 69 -18.89 -8.50 -2.62
CA VAL A 69 -18.06 -7.29 -2.57
C VAL A 69 -18.24 -6.60 -1.21
N PHE A 70 -17.12 -6.43 -0.51
CA PHE A 70 -17.02 -5.59 0.68
C PHE A 70 -16.85 -4.12 0.26
N PHE A 71 -17.86 -3.31 0.53
CA PHE A 71 -17.83 -1.87 0.35
C PHE A 71 -18.24 -1.18 1.66
N ALA A 72 -17.43 -0.21 2.10
CA ALA A 72 -17.69 0.59 3.29
C ALA A 72 -17.62 2.07 2.92
N SER A 73 -18.66 2.83 3.24
CA SER A 73 -18.65 4.28 3.02
C SER A 73 -17.87 4.98 4.13
N GLN A 74 -17.32 6.14 3.80
CA GLN A 74 -16.53 6.94 4.73
C GLN A 74 -17.49 7.67 5.68
N VAL A 75 -17.72 7.05 6.85
CA VAL A 75 -18.49 7.67 7.94
C VAL A 75 -17.52 8.29 8.93
N ILE A 76 -17.43 9.62 8.93
CA ILE A 76 -16.58 10.36 9.85
C ILE A 76 -17.23 10.35 11.24
N HIS A 77 -16.49 9.91 12.27
CA HIS A 77 -16.85 10.23 13.66
C HIS A 77 -16.62 11.71 13.92
N ASN A 78 -17.66 12.50 13.65
CA ASN A 78 -18.15 13.65 14.44
C ASN A 78 -19.35 14.26 13.70
N ALA A 79 -20.48 13.54 13.69
CA ALA A 79 -21.74 14.01 13.13
C ALA A 79 -22.79 14.14 14.24
N CYS A 80 -22.71 15.22 15.02
CA CYS A 80 -23.95 15.95 15.30
C CYS A 80 -24.17 16.85 14.08
N ALA A 81 -25.27 16.62 13.37
CA ALA A 81 -25.59 17.14 12.04
C ALA A 81 -25.67 18.69 11.92
N THR A 82 -25.44 19.43 13.01
CA THR A 82 -25.37 20.91 13.03
C THR A 82 -23.94 21.46 13.08
N GLN A 83 -22.93 20.64 13.39
CA GLN A 83 -21.52 21.06 13.49
C GLN A 83 -20.63 20.54 12.36
N ALA A 84 -21.07 19.54 11.58
CA ALA A 84 -20.28 18.93 10.51
C ALA A 84 -19.91 19.91 9.37
N ARG A 85 -20.69 20.99 9.20
CA ARG A 85 -20.40 22.06 8.23
C ARG A 85 -19.42 23.13 8.75
N ARG A 86 -19.06 23.08 10.04
CA ARG A 86 -18.31 24.14 10.74
C ARG A 86 -17.14 23.64 11.59
N CYS A 87 -16.84 22.34 11.60
CA CYS A 87 -15.65 21.82 12.27
C CYS A 87 -14.50 21.64 11.25
N PRO A 88 -13.38 22.35 11.40
CA PRO A 88 -12.16 22.12 10.60
C PRO A 88 -11.64 20.67 10.73
N CYS A 89 -12.08 19.96 11.77
CA CYS A 89 -11.80 18.56 12.00
C CYS A 89 -12.50 17.59 11.02
N SER A 90 -13.60 17.99 10.36
CA SER A 90 -14.39 17.14 9.46
C SER A 90 -13.75 16.96 8.07
N ARG A 91 -12.73 17.74 7.73
CA ARG A 91 -12.00 17.63 6.45
C ARG A 91 -10.77 16.72 6.52
N ARG A 92 -10.50 16.07 7.67
CA ARG A 92 -9.36 15.16 7.81
C ARG A 92 -9.70 13.83 7.15
N SER A 93 -9.32 13.73 5.87
CA SER A 93 -9.52 12.57 4.99
C SER A 93 -9.11 11.27 5.69
N PHE A 94 -10.10 10.41 5.90
CA PHE A 94 -9.98 9.10 6.52
C PHE A 94 -9.23 8.18 5.52
N ARG A 95 -7.95 7.88 5.76
CA ARG A 95 -7.09 7.20 4.77
C ARG A 95 -7.19 5.66 4.83
N SER A 96 -7.61 5.09 5.95
CA SER A 96 -7.69 3.63 6.17
C SER A 96 -8.81 2.85 5.44
N PRO A 97 -9.97 3.39 5.05
CA PRO A 97 -11.07 2.56 4.54
C PRO A 97 -10.76 1.97 3.17
N ALA A 98 -10.01 2.68 2.33
CA ALA A 98 -9.65 2.22 0.99
C ALA A 98 -8.74 0.97 1.06
N ILE A 99 -7.73 1.00 1.94
CA ILE A 99 -6.82 -0.13 2.15
C ILE A 99 -7.58 -1.33 2.73
N VAL A 100 -8.39 -1.11 3.76
CA VAL A 100 -9.22 -2.19 4.36
C VAL A 100 -10.18 -2.76 3.32
N SER A 101 -10.78 -1.93 2.47
CA SER A 101 -11.68 -2.39 1.40
C SER A 101 -10.95 -3.29 0.38
N VAL A 102 -9.71 -2.98 -0.01
CA VAL A 102 -8.93 -3.88 -0.88
C VAL A 102 -8.71 -5.23 -0.21
N LEU A 103 -8.30 -5.24 1.06
CA LEU A 103 -7.95 -6.47 1.78
C LEU A 103 -9.17 -7.36 2.04
N MET A 104 -10.30 -6.78 2.44
CA MET A 104 -11.53 -7.53 2.78
C MET A 104 -12.15 -8.23 1.56
N ASN A 105 -11.82 -7.77 0.36
CA ASN A 105 -12.30 -8.32 -0.91
C ASN A 105 -11.45 -9.49 -1.44
N ARG A 106 -10.30 -9.79 -0.84
CA ARG A 106 -9.43 -10.91 -1.25
C ARG A 106 -9.40 -12.00 -0.18
N PRO A 107 -10.12 -13.12 -0.36
CA PRO A 107 -10.17 -14.20 0.63
C PRO A 107 -8.86 -15.01 0.73
N GLU A 108 -7.97 -14.87 -0.26
CA GLU A 108 -6.65 -15.53 -0.30
C GLU A 108 -5.65 -14.93 0.70
N LEU A 109 -5.92 -13.71 1.20
CA LEU A 109 -5.02 -12.99 2.08
C LEU A 109 -5.23 -13.36 3.55
N GLU A 110 -4.12 -13.56 4.26
CA GLU A 110 -4.11 -13.70 5.71
C GLU A 110 -4.25 -12.30 6.36
N ILE A 111 -5.50 -11.82 6.47
CA ILE A 111 -5.83 -10.48 7.00
C ILE A 111 -5.70 -10.34 8.53
N GLY A 112 -5.35 -11.43 9.24
CA GLY A 112 -5.24 -11.45 10.70
C GLY A 112 -6.59 -11.61 11.42
N PRO A 113 -6.57 -11.90 12.73
CA PRO A 113 -7.78 -12.22 13.48
C PRO A 113 -8.72 -11.01 13.67
N GLU A 114 -8.18 -9.81 13.88
CA GLU A 114 -8.97 -8.60 14.12
C GLU A 114 -9.77 -8.18 12.88
N LEU A 115 -9.13 -8.16 11.70
CA LEU A 115 -9.82 -7.85 10.45
C LEU A 115 -10.78 -8.98 10.05
N SER A 116 -10.42 -10.25 10.29
CA SER A 116 -11.33 -11.37 10.05
C SER A 116 -12.59 -11.27 10.91
N GLN A 117 -12.46 -10.92 12.19
CA GLN A 117 -13.59 -10.71 13.08
C GLN A 117 -14.45 -9.52 12.62
N LEU A 118 -13.81 -8.42 12.23
CA LEU A 118 -14.53 -7.25 11.71
C LEU A 118 -15.30 -7.58 10.43
N ARG A 119 -14.70 -8.37 9.53
CA ARG A 119 -15.33 -8.83 8.28
C ARG A 119 -16.58 -9.66 8.56
N GLU A 120 -16.49 -10.62 9.46
CA GLU A 120 -17.62 -11.48 9.81
C GLU A 120 -18.73 -10.68 10.50
N PHE A 121 -18.36 -9.78 11.42
CA PHE A 121 -19.29 -8.91 12.12
C PHE A 121 -20.08 -7.99 11.18
N THR A 122 -19.42 -7.50 10.12
CA THR A 122 -20.00 -6.51 9.19
C THR A 122 -20.58 -7.14 7.92
N ARG A 123 -20.66 -8.47 7.83
CA ARG A 123 -21.07 -9.19 6.61
C ARG A 123 -22.45 -8.77 6.08
N GLY A 124 -23.42 -8.59 6.98
CA GLY A 124 -24.80 -8.22 6.64
C GLY A 124 -25.14 -6.73 6.83
N PHE A 125 -24.14 -5.89 7.09
CA PHE A 125 -24.38 -4.47 7.34
C PHE A 125 -24.46 -3.67 6.04
N PRO A 126 -25.25 -2.59 6.00
CA PRO A 126 -25.20 -1.63 4.89
C PRO A 126 -23.85 -0.86 4.90
N PRO A 127 -23.43 -0.26 3.77
CA PRO A 127 -22.12 0.36 3.61
C PRO A 127 -21.75 1.42 4.66
N ASP A 128 -22.71 2.21 5.12
CA ASP A 128 -22.59 3.21 6.17
C ASP A 128 -22.27 2.58 7.53
N MET A 129 -22.97 1.51 7.89
CA MET A 129 -22.69 0.77 9.12
C MET A 129 -21.33 0.05 9.06
N LYS A 130 -20.90 -0.44 7.88
CA LYS A 130 -19.53 -0.98 7.72
C LYS A 130 -18.49 0.12 7.95
N GLY A 131 -18.70 1.30 7.39
CA GLY A 131 -17.88 2.48 7.62
C GLY A 131 -17.76 2.84 9.09
N LEU A 132 -18.89 2.89 9.78
CA LEU A 132 -18.98 3.18 11.21
C LEU A 132 -18.26 2.12 12.06
N ALA A 133 -18.39 0.85 11.72
CA ALA A 133 -17.71 -0.25 12.42
C ALA A 133 -16.19 -0.16 12.29
N ILE A 134 -15.67 0.19 11.10
CA ILE A 134 -14.24 0.44 10.88
C ILE A 134 -13.80 1.68 11.66
N GLY A 135 -14.58 2.76 11.62
CA GLY A 135 -14.28 4.02 12.32
C GLY A 135 -14.23 3.90 13.85
N ASN A 136 -15.02 2.99 14.42
CA ASN A 136 -15.07 2.68 15.84
C ASN A 136 -14.06 1.61 16.29
N SER A 137 -13.40 0.92 15.36
CA SER A 137 -12.42 -0.11 15.74
C SER A 137 -11.20 0.52 16.42
N GLU A 138 -11.04 0.25 17.70
CA GLU A 138 -9.96 0.82 18.50
C GLU A 138 -8.58 0.34 18.03
N THR A 139 -8.46 -0.93 17.62
CA THR A 139 -7.22 -1.48 17.09
C THR A 139 -6.80 -0.74 15.82
N ILE A 140 -7.69 -0.62 14.84
CA ILE A 140 -7.41 0.07 13.57
C ILE A 140 -7.06 1.54 13.84
N ARG A 141 -7.85 2.20 14.70
CA ARG A 141 -7.65 3.60 15.09
C ARG A 141 -6.31 3.83 15.80
N SER A 142 -5.94 2.94 16.72
CA SER A 142 -4.70 3.01 17.49
C SER A 142 -3.48 2.82 16.58
N VAL A 143 -3.49 1.77 15.76
CA VAL A 143 -2.42 1.52 14.78
C VAL A 143 -2.27 2.69 13.83
N HIS A 144 -3.38 3.18 13.24
CA HIS A 144 -3.37 4.33 12.35
C HIS A 144 -2.77 5.59 13.00
N ASN A 145 -3.22 5.95 14.21
CA ASN A 145 -2.70 7.14 14.89
C ASN A 145 -1.23 6.99 15.31
N SER A 146 -0.71 5.76 15.44
CA SER A 146 0.70 5.51 15.79
C SER A 146 1.70 5.94 14.71
N PHE A 147 1.24 6.15 13.47
CA PHE A 147 2.04 6.61 12.33
C PHE A 147 1.96 8.12 12.10
N SER A 148 1.24 8.85 12.95
CA SER A 148 1.18 10.29 12.82
C SER A 148 2.37 10.96 13.49
N PRO A 149 2.91 12.03 12.88
CA PRO A 149 3.98 12.79 13.49
C PRO A 149 3.54 13.31 14.87
N PRO A 150 4.45 13.36 15.85
CA PRO A 150 4.18 14.08 17.09
C PRO A 150 3.81 15.52 16.74
N GLN A 151 2.73 16.04 17.34
CA GLN A 151 2.35 17.46 17.25
C GLN A 151 2.68 18.14 18.59
N PRO A 152 3.96 18.48 18.83
CA PRO A 152 4.41 19.05 20.11
C PRO A 152 3.95 20.50 20.31
N ILE A 153 3.64 21.20 19.23
CA ILE A 153 3.08 22.56 19.27
C ILE A 153 1.69 22.45 18.65
N LEU A 154 0.65 22.64 19.46
CA LEU A 154 -0.70 22.86 18.93
C LEU A 154 -0.60 24.07 18.00
N PRO A 155 -0.84 23.93 16.69
CA PRO A 155 -0.94 25.11 15.85
C PRO A 155 -2.03 26.00 16.47
N PRO A 156 -1.85 27.34 16.48
CA PRO A 156 -2.98 28.22 16.76
C PRO A 156 -4.12 27.78 15.85
N GLU A 157 -5.35 27.67 16.40
CA GLU A 157 -6.51 27.22 15.63
C GLU A 157 -6.47 27.85 14.25
N GLU A 158 -6.16 27.06 13.22
CA GLU A 158 -6.08 27.55 11.86
C GLU A 158 -7.47 28.15 11.61
N ARG A 159 -7.52 29.48 11.47
CA ARG A 159 -8.68 30.14 10.88
C ARG A 159 -8.89 29.44 9.56
N ASP A 160 -10.12 29.05 9.27
CA ASP A 160 -10.54 28.42 8.01
C ASP A 160 -10.14 29.33 6.82
N ASP A 161 -8.88 29.30 6.43
CA ASP A 161 -8.44 29.79 5.15
C ASP A 161 -8.94 28.74 4.14
N ASP A 162 -9.93 29.16 3.37
CA ASP A 162 -10.80 28.40 2.45
C ASP A 162 -10.07 27.66 1.29
N LYS A 163 -8.85 27.14 1.48
CA LYS A 163 -8.06 26.44 0.46
C LYS A 163 -7.32 25.20 0.97
N GLY A 164 -7.93 24.43 1.88
CA GLY A 164 -7.42 23.09 2.20
C GLY A 164 -7.46 22.19 0.97
N GLU A 165 -6.31 21.75 0.47
CA GLU A 165 -6.20 20.71 -0.56
C GLU A 165 -6.66 19.37 0.03
N ALA A 166 -7.94 19.05 -0.10
CA ALA A 166 -8.47 17.76 0.31
C ALA A 166 -8.06 16.69 -0.71
N PHE A 167 -7.30 15.69 -0.27
CA PHE A 167 -6.98 14.51 -1.08
C PHE A 167 -7.94 13.37 -0.75
N HIS A 168 -8.33 12.63 -1.80
CA HIS A 168 -9.28 11.53 -1.73
C HIS A 168 -8.69 10.24 -2.28
N PHE A 169 -9.07 9.12 -1.68
CA PHE A 169 -8.60 7.78 -2.03
C PHE A 169 -9.71 6.98 -2.70
N ILE A 170 -9.35 6.31 -3.80
CA ILE A 170 -10.21 5.35 -4.49
C ILE A 170 -9.44 4.05 -4.66
N ALA A 171 -10.11 2.93 -4.38
CA ALA A 171 -9.55 1.61 -4.55
C ALA A 171 -10.14 0.92 -5.80
N TYR A 172 -9.29 0.24 -6.57
CA TYR A 172 -9.69 -0.59 -7.70
C TYR A 172 -9.41 -2.06 -7.37
N VAL A 173 -10.45 -2.89 -7.41
CA VAL A 173 -10.36 -4.29 -6.96
C VAL A 173 -11.11 -5.23 -7.91
N PRO A 174 -10.50 -6.33 -8.36
CA PRO A 174 -11.19 -7.37 -9.10
C PRO A 174 -11.91 -8.34 -8.14
N VAL A 175 -13.23 -8.47 -8.27
CA VAL A 175 -14.06 -9.40 -7.48
C VAL A 175 -15.08 -10.08 -8.39
N GLY A 176 -15.23 -11.40 -8.29
CA GLY A 176 -16.28 -12.15 -8.99
C GLY A 176 -16.27 -12.00 -10.52
N GLY A 177 -15.09 -11.84 -11.12
CA GLY A 177 -14.94 -11.62 -12.56
C GLY A 177 -15.30 -10.21 -13.05
N CYS A 178 -15.40 -9.24 -12.14
CA CYS A 178 -15.70 -7.85 -12.45
C CYS A 178 -14.71 -6.91 -11.74
N LEU A 179 -14.36 -5.81 -12.40
CA LEU A 179 -13.53 -4.75 -11.83
C LEU A 179 -14.44 -3.71 -11.18
N TYR A 180 -14.20 -3.45 -9.90
CA TYR A 180 -14.93 -2.45 -9.12
C TYR A 180 -14.04 -1.27 -8.75
N GLU A 181 -14.63 -0.09 -8.84
CA GLU A 181 -14.14 1.15 -8.24
C GLU A 181 -14.85 1.35 -6.89
N LEU A 182 -14.08 1.33 -5.81
CA LEU A 182 -14.56 1.51 -4.44
C LEU A 182 -14.18 2.92 -3.98
N ASP A 183 -15.17 3.79 -3.98
CA ASP A 183 -15.06 5.17 -3.50
C ASP A 183 -15.91 5.33 -2.23
N GLY A 184 -15.27 5.58 -1.10
CA GLY A 184 -15.97 5.71 0.19
C GLY A 184 -16.91 6.92 0.29
N LEU A 185 -16.81 7.91 -0.61
CA LEU A 185 -17.73 9.05 -0.65
C LEU A 185 -18.98 8.78 -1.51
N LYS A 186 -19.00 7.68 -2.26
CA LYS A 186 -20.16 7.25 -3.06
C LYS A 186 -21.09 6.38 -2.22
N GLU A 187 -22.33 6.25 -2.69
CA GLU A 187 -23.36 5.44 -2.03
C GLU A 187 -23.07 3.92 -2.14
N GLY A 188 -22.30 3.51 -3.15
CA GLY A 188 -21.96 2.11 -3.36
C GLY A 188 -20.80 1.92 -4.35
N PRO A 189 -20.37 0.66 -4.57
CA PRO A 189 -19.29 0.34 -5.49
C PRO A 189 -19.74 0.56 -6.95
N ILE A 190 -18.83 1.05 -7.78
CA ILE A 190 -19.09 1.28 -9.21
C ILE A 190 -18.45 0.14 -10.00
N LYS A 191 -19.26 -0.59 -10.80
CA LYS A 191 -18.75 -1.60 -11.72
C LYS A 191 -18.17 -0.91 -12.96
N LEU A 192 -16.90 -1.16 -13.25
CA LEU A 192 -16.23 -0.59 -14.42
C LEU A 192 -16.35 -1.49 -15.65
N ALA A 193 -15.99 -2.76 -15.50
CA ALA A 193 -15.97 -3.73 -16.60
C ALA A 193 -15.95 -5.16 -16.05
N ASP A 194 -16.38 -6.13 -16.88
CA ASP A 194 -16.08 -7.54 -16.63
C ASP A 194 -14.59 -7.80 -16.91
N CYS A 195 -13.91 -8.54 -16.04
CA CYS A 195 -12.47 -8.76 -16.12
C CYS A 195 -12.06 -10.17 -15.70
N SER A 196 -11.03 -10.71 -16.35
CA SER A 196 -10.31 -11.90 -15.89
C SER A 196 -9.12 -11.49 -15.02
N GLU A 197 -8.56 -12.42 -14.24
CA GLU A 197 -7.39 -12.16 -13.37
C GLU A 197 -6.14 -11.66 -14.12
N GLY A 198 -6.04 -11.92 -15.42
CA GLY A 198 -4.92 -11.42 -16.26
C GLY A 198 -5.15 -10.06 -16.92
N ASP A 199 -6.41 -9.63 -17.07
CA ASP A 199 -6.77 -8.45 -17.90
C ASP A 199 -7.28 -7.26 -17.07
N TRP A 200 -7.64 -7.48 -15.80
CA TRP A 200 -8.18 -6.42 -14.95
C TRP A 200 -7.21 -5.24 -14.74
N LEU A 201 -5.89 -5.49 -14.78
CA LEU A 201 -4.86 -4.47 -14.64
C LEU A 201 -4.89 -3.48 -15.79
N THR A 202 -4.96 -3.96 -17.04
CA THR A 202 -5.03 -3.11 -18.23
C THR A 202 -6.31 -2.27 -18.24
N LYS A 203 -7.43 -2.87 -17.80
CA LYS A 203 -8.71 -2.16 -17.64
C LYS A 203 -8.66 -1.09 -16.54
N ALA A 204 -8.07 -1.40 -15.38
CA ALA A 204 -7.88 -0.45 -14.30
C ALA A 204 -6.93 0.69 -14.71
N ALA A 205 -5.82 0.36 -15.37
CA ALA A 205 -4.87 1.34 -15.92
C ALA A 205 -5.52 2.28 -16.93
N ALA A 206 -6.38 1.77 -17.81
CA ALA A 206 -7.15 2.59 -18.75
C ALA A 206 -8.11 3.55 -18.03
N ALA A 207 -8.82 3.07 -17.00
CA ALA A 207 -9.72 3.89 -16.18
C ALA A 207 -8.97 4.99 -15.42
N ILE A 208 -7.84 4.65 -14.78
CA ILE A 208 -6.99 5.61 -14.06
C ILE A 208 -6.40 6.63 -15.03
N THR A 209 -5.89 6.18 -16.18
CA THR A 209 -5.33 7.07 -17.20
C THR A 209 -6.38 8.03 -17.76
N ALA A 210 -7.60 7.55 -18.03
CA ALA A 210 -8.71 8.38 -18.46
C ALA A 210 -9.05 9.45 -17.41
N ARG A 211 -8.99 9.10 -16.12
CA ARG A 211 -9.20 10.04 -15.02
C ARG A 211 -8.08 11.07 -14.91
N ILE A 212 -6.81 10.64 -14.95
CA ILE A 212 -5.64 11.54 -14.94
C ILE A 212 -5.74 12.54 -16.09
N ARG A 213 -6.10 12.10 -17.30
CA ARG A 213 -6.25 12.99 -18.47
C ARG A 213 -7.30 14.09 -18.27
N ARG A 214 -8.38 13.84 -17.53
CA ARG A 214 -9.40 14.86 -17.23
C ARG A 214 -8.84 15.99 -16.37
N TYR A 215 -7.91 15.68 -15.46
CA TYR A 215 -7.32 16.66 -14.54
C TYR A 215 -5.94 17.16 -14.95
N ALA A 216 -5.31 16.56 -15.96
CA ALA A 216 -3.94 16.85 -16.40
C ALA A 216 -3.72 18.33 -16.79
N ALA A 217 -4.78 19.04 -17.18
CA ALA A 217 -4.72 20.48 -17.47
C ALA A 217 -4.69 21.36 -16.20
N SER A 218 -5.10 20.83 -15.05
CA SER A 218 -5.30 21.58 -13.80
C SER A 218 -4.36 21.20 -12.67
N GLU A 219 -3.94 19.93 -12.55
CA GLU A 219 -3.16 19.46 -11.40
C GLU A 219 -2.35 18.20 -11.73
N VAL A 220 -1.12 18.13 -11.19
CA VAL A 220 -0.20 16.99 -11.33
C VAL A 220 -0.04 16.19 -10.03
N LYS A 221 -0.73 16.57 -8.95
CA LYS A 221 -0.62 15.93 -7.64
C LYS A 221 -1.53 14.71 -7.56
N PHE A 222 -1.02 13.56 -7.99
CA PHE A 222 -1.63 12.26 -7.75
C PHE A 222 -0.58 11.27 -7.24
N ASN A 223 -1.04 10.26 -6.52
CA ASN A 223 -0.20 9.16 -6.07
C ASN A 223 -0.95 7.86 -6.34
N LEU A 224 -0.25 6.87 -6.87
CA LEU A 224 -0.81 5.57 -7.20
C LEU A 224 0.01 4.51 -6.47
N MET A 225 -0.67 3.64 -5.74
CA MET A 225 -0.06 2.53 -5.03
C MET A 225 -0.70 1.21 -5.43
N ALA A 226 0.11 0.16 -5.50
CA ALA A 226 -0.33 -1.21 -5.66
C ALA A 226 -0.19 -1.97 -4.35
N CYS A 227 -1.23 -2.70 -3.98
CA CYS A 227 -1.18 -3.71 -2.94
C CYS A 227 -0.70 -5.02 -3.58
N ILE A 228 0.48 -5.51 -3.20
CA ILE A 228 1.14 -6.67 -3.82
C ILE A 228 1.56 -7.69 -2.77
N GLU A 229 1.87 -8.90 -3.23
CA GLU A 229 2.51 -9.90 -2.37
C GLU A 229 3.88 -9.39 -1.89
N ASP A 230 4.20 -9.70 -0.62
CA ASP A 230 5.51 -9.42 -0.03
C ASP A 230 6.62 -10.07 -0.89
N ARG A 231 7.43 -9.20 -1.51
CA ARG A 231 8.53 -9.61 -2.39
C ARG A 231 9.51 -10.47 -1.65
N ARG A 232 9.76 -10.22 -0.37
CA ARG A 232 10.70 -11.02 0.41
C ARG A 232 10.22 -12.45 0.51
N GLN A 233 8.94 -12.65 0.81
CA GLN A 233 8.36 -13.98 0.90
C GLN A 233 8.36 -14.68 -0.46
N LYS A 234 8.03 -13.97 -1.53
CA LYS A 234 8.12 -14.50 -2.90
C LYS A 234 9.53 -14.99 -3.24
N HIS A 235 10.54 -14.13 -3.12
CA HIS A 235 11.94 -14.49 -3.40
C HIS A 235 12.44 -15.61 -2.47
N GLN A 236 12.05 -15.63 -1.19
CA GLN A 236 12.38 -16.70 -0.25
C GLN A 236 11.79 -18.05 -0.67
N ARG A 237 10.51 -18.08 -1.09
CA ARG A 237 9.84 -19.30 -1.59
C ARG A 237 10.50 -19.80 -2.87
N GLU A 238 10.77 -18.91 -3.83
CA GLU A 238 11.45 -19.25 -5.08
C GLU A 238 12.87 -19.79 -4.83
N LEU A 239 13.63 -19.15 -3.93
CA LEU A 239 14.96 -19.58 -3.53
C LEU A 239 14.94 -20.94 -2.82
N ALA A 240 13.98 -21.17 -1.92
CA ALA A 240 13.80 -22.47 -1.26
C ALA A 240 13.45 -23.57 -2.27
N GLN A 241 12.59 -23.28 -3.25
CA GLN A 241 12.23 -24.20 -4.33
C GLN A 241 13.45 -24.55 -5.20
N GLN A 242 14.24 -23.55 -5.61
CA GLN A 242 15.46 -23.76 -6.39
C GLN A 242 16.48 -24.59 -5.61
N ARG A 243 16.70 -24.30 -4.33
CA ARG A 243 17.59 -25.09 -3.46
C ARG A 243 17.14 -26.55 -3.36
N ARG A 244 15.83 -26.80 -3.16
CA ARG A 244 15.25 -28.16 -3.13
C ARG A 244 15.44 -28.92 -4.44
N LEU A 245 15.36 -28.24 -5.58
CA LEU A 245 15.60 -28.85 -6.89
C LEU A 245 17.09 -29.15 -7.11
N GLN A 246 17.99 -28.24 -6.71
CA GLN A 246 19.44 -28.47 -6.79
C GLN A 246 19.88 -29.67 -5.94
N VAL A 247 19.35 -29.83 -4.73
CA VAL A 247 19.64 -31.00 -3.89
C VAL A 247 19.14 -32.30 -4.53
N ARG A 248 17.93 -32.29 -5.12
CA ARG A 248 17.40 -33.46 -5.86
C ARG A 248 18.26 -33.83 -7.06
N LEU A 249 18.74 -32.85 -7.82
CA LEU A 249 19.62 -33.07 -8.97
C LEU A 249 21.04 -33.52 -8.56
N ARG A 250 21.51 -33.14 -7.38
CA ARG A 250 22.78 -33.60 -6.78
C ARG A 250 22.64 -34.93 -6.01
N GLY A 251 21.49 -35.61 -6.09
CA GLY A 251 21.28 -36.96 -5.56
C GLY A 251 22.31 -37.97 -6.11
N PRO A 252 22.40 -39.19 -5.53
CA PRO A 252 23.59 -40.03 -5.52
C PRO A 252 23.91 -40.68 -6.88
N HIS A 253 24.27 -39.89 -7.89
CA HIS A 253 24.78 -40.34 -9.18
C HIS A 253 26.18 -39.80 -9.48
N SER A 254 26.77 -38.98 -8.59
CA SER A 254 28.17 -38.56 -8.72
C SER A 254 29.18 -39.48 -8.00
N ALA A 255 28.71 -40.58 -7.38
CA ALA A 255 29.59 -41.54 -6.70
C ALA A 255 29.82 -42.84 -7.50
N ALA A 256 29.19 -43.02 -8.67
CA ALA A 256 29.18 -44.29 -9.40
C ALA A 256 29.79 -44.26 -10.82
N THR A 257 30.48 -43.17 -11.22
CA THR A 257 31.17 -43.12 -12.53
C THR A 257 32.67 -42.93 -12.36
N GLN A 258 33.26 -43.84 -11.58
CA GLN A 258 34.71 -44.06 -11.53
C GLN A 258 34.99 -45.54 -11.83
N ARG A 259 34.43 -46.07 -12.92
CA ARG A 259 34.88 -47.33 -13.52
C ARG A 259 34.85 -47.22 -15.04
N SER A 260 36.03 -47.44 -15.63
CA SER A 260 36.31 -47.63 -17.05
C SER A 260 36.20 -46.40 -17.96
N TRP A 261 37.30 -45.65 -18.05
CA TRP A 261 37.57 -44.80 -19.22
C TRP A 261 38.21 -45.69 -20.30
N ASP A 262 37.38 -46.20 -21.20
CA ASP A 262 37.80 -46.66 -22.53
C ASP A 262 36.63 -46.39 -23.49
N GLY A 263 36.85 -45.54 -24.49
CA GLY A 263 35.93 -45.37 -25.62
C GLY A 263 35.21 -44.03 -25.69
N ALA A 264 35.53 -43.29 -26.75
CA ALA A 264 34.94 -42.02 -27.14
C ALA A 264 33.41 -42.07 -27.33
N ALA A 265 32.69 -41.10 -26.74
CA ALA A 265 31.47 -40.47 -27.29
C ALA A 265 30.84 -39.52 -26.25
N GLY A 266 30.39 -38.34 -26.68
CA GLY A 266 29.25 -37.66 -26.04
C GLY A 266 29.53 -36.39 -25.24
N LEU A 267 30.12 -35.37 -25.87
CA LEU A 267 29.97 -33.97 -25.42
C LEU A 267 28.57 -33.46 -25.77
N ALA A 268 27.54 -33.85 -25.01
CA ALA A 268 26.19 -33.30 -25.13
C ALA A 268 25.40 -33.48 -23.82
N GLY A 269 25.70 -32.67 -22.81
CA GLY A 269 24.95 -32.73 -21.54
C GLY A 269 25.10 -31.55 -20.56
N GLN A 270 25.93 -30.54 -20.86
CA GLN A 270 26.26 -29.47 -19.88
C GLN A 270 25.63 -28.10 -20.16
N ALA A 271 24.75 -27.96 -21.15
CA ALA A 271 24.16 -26.65 -21.51
C ALA A 271 23.07 -26.15 -20.54
N GLY A 272 22.54 -26.99 -19.63
CA GLY A 272 21.45 -26.63 -18.70
C GLY A 272 21.88 -26.16 -17.31
N MET A 273 23.18 -26.24 -16.99
CA MET A 273 23.72 -25.92 -15.66
C MET A 273 24.05 -24.43 -15.39
N PRO A 274 24.54 -23.61 -16.35
CA PRO A 274 24.99 -22.25 -16.03
C PRO A 274 23.84 -21.29 -15.73
N ALA A 275 22.71 -21.38 -16.44
CA ALA A 275 21.57 -20.48 -16.21
C ALA A 275 20.92 -20.69 -14.83
N ARG A 276 20.93 -21.92 -14.32
CA ARG A 276 20.28 -22.28 -13.04
C ARG A 276 21.18 -22.08 -11.82
N SER A 277 22.51 -22.17 -11.99
CA SER A 277 23.46 -21.80 -10.92
C SER A 277 23.50 -20.29 -10.69
N LEU A 278 23.33 -19.48 -11.76
CA LEU A 278 23.27 -18.01 -11.70
C LEU A 278 21.94 -17.46 -11.15
N ALA A 279 20.84 -18.23 -11.23
CA ALA A 279 19.54 -17.80 -10.72
C ALA A 279 19.50 -17.64 -9.19
N CYS A 280 20.23 -18.49 -8.44
CA CYS A 280 20.24 -18.43 -6.98
C CYS A 280 20.94 -17.16 -6.44
N PRO A 281 22.16 -16.78 -6.90
CA PRO A 281 22.78 -15.51 -6.53
C PRO A 281 21.92 -14.29 -6.89
N ARG A 282 21.21 -14.32 -8.03
CA ARG A 282 20.30 -13.23 -8.44
C ARG A 282 19.15 -13.05 -7.45
N LEU A 283 18.47 -14.14 -7.08
CA LEU A 283 17.38 -14.10 -6.10
C LEU A 283 17.87 -13.67 -4.71
N GLN A 284 19.09 -14.08 -4.32
CA GLN A 284 19.70 -13.64 -3.06
C GLN A 284 19.99 -12.14 -3.05
N ALA A 285 20.52 -11.60 -4.15
CA ALA A 285 20.75 -10.17 -4.28
C ALA A 285 19.42 -9.39 -4.24
N GLN A 286 18.38 -9.86 -4.94
CA GLN A 286 17.04 -9.26 -4.90
C GLN A 286 16.44 -9.28 -3.48
N LEU A 287 16.57 -10.39 -2.77
CA LEU A 287 16.12 -10.48 -1.37
C LEU A 287 16.87 -9.51 -0.46
N ALA A 288 18.18 -9.38 -0.63
CA ALA A 288 19.00 -8.44 0.14
C ALA A 288 18.60 -6.97 -0.13
N MET A 289 18.32 -6.63 -1.39
CA MET A 289 17.83 -5.29 -1.76
C MET A 289 16.48 -4.98 -1.11
N GLU A 290 15.56 -5.94 -1.08
CA GLU A 290 14.26 -5.80 -0.41
C GLU A 290 14.40 -5.66 1.12
N GLU A 291 15.35 -6.37 1.72
CA GLU A 291 15.65 -6.27 3.16
C GLU A 291 16.26 -4.91 3.53
N GLU A 292 17.20 -4.42 2.73
CA GLU A 292 17.77 -3.08 2.89
C GLU A 292 16.70 -1.99 2.71
N ARG A 293 15.80 -2.15 1.74
CA ARG A 293 14.67 -1.25 1.53
C ARG A 293 13.74 -1.20 2.75
N ARG A 294 13.40 -2.36 3.32
CA ARG A 294 12.63 -2.45 4.57
C ARG A 294 13.36 -1.81 5.75
N GLY A 295 14.68 -1.95 5.82
CA GLY A 295 15.53 -1.27 6.82
C GLY A 295 15.39 0.25 6.71
N ARG A 296 15.55 0.79 5.49
CA ARG A 296 15.41 2.23 5.23
C ARG A 296 14.02 2.77 5.62
N TRP A 297 12.95 2.05 5.29
CA TRP A 297 11.60 2.46 5.69
C TRP A 297 11.38 2.48 7.20
N ARG A 298 11.98 1.53 7.93
CA ARG A 298 11.94 1.53 9.40
C ARG A 298 12.65 2.75 9.97
N ASP A 299 13.85 3.03 9.49
CA ASP A 299 14.61 4.20 9.93
C ASP A 299 13.87 5.50 9.61
N GLU A 300 13.24 5.58 8.44
CA GLU A 300 12.43 6.73 8.04
C GLU A 300 11.19 6.89 8.93
N ASN A 301 10.49 5.80 9.26
CA ASN A 301 9.35 5.86 10.17
C ASN A 301 9.78 6.28 11.59
N VAL A 302 10.95 5.84 12.07
CA VAL A 302 11.52 6.34 13.33
C VAL A 302 11.77 7.84 13.25
N ARG A 303 12.36 8.32 12.15
CA ARG A 303 12.57 9.76 11.93
C ARG A 303 11.26 10.54 11.90
N ARG A 304 10.21 10.03 11.26
CA ARG A 304 8.88 10.67 11.20
C ARG A 304 8.19 10.76 12.56
N ARG A 305 8.45 9.79 13.45
CA ARG A 305 7.86 9.73 14.80
C ARG A 305 8.68 10.44 15.87
N THR A 306 9.91 10.84 15.55
CA THR A 306 10.79 11.51 16.50
C THR A 306 10.35 12.96 16.69
N ASP A 307 10.19 13.38 17.95
CA ASP A 307 9.99 14.79 18.27
C ASP A 307 11.35 15.50 18.23
N TYR A 308 11.51 16.40 17.25
CA TYR A 308 12.74 17.17 17.08
C TYR A 308 12.76 18.47 17.89
N ILE A 309 11.70 18.84 18.61
CA ILE A 309 11.68 20.09 19.39
C ILE A 309 12.78 20.11 20.47
N PRO A 310 12.98 19.05 21.28
CA PRO A 310 14.07 19.04 22.25
C PRO A 310 15.45 19.16 21.60
N PHE A 311 15.64 18.50 20.44
CA PHE A 311 16.88 18.57 19.67
C PHE A 311 17.13 19.99 19.13
N ALA A 312 16.12 20.60 18.52
CA ALA A 312 16.20 21.96 17.99
C ALA A 312 16.50 22.97 19.10
N PHE A 313 15.84 22.85 20.25
CA PHE A 313 16.09 23.71 21.41
C PHE A 313 17.54 23.60 21.89
N GLN A 314 18.05 22.38 22.10
CA GLN A 314 19.43 22.16 22.53
C GLN A 314 20.45 22.64 21.50
N LEU A 315 20.18 22.45 20.21
CA LEU A 315 21.03 22.96 19.13
C LEU A 315 21.11 24.49 19.15
N LEU A 316 19.97 25.17 19.29
CA LEU A 316 19.91 26.63 19.37
C LEU A 316 20.62 27.15 20.63
N SER A 317 20.41 26.52 21.78
CA SER A 317 21.11 26.86 23.03
C SER A 317 22.63 26.71 22.89
N ALA A 318 23.10 25.60 22.33
CA ALA A 318 24.54 25.37 22.12
C ALA A 318 25.17 26.38 21.13
N LEU A 319 24.44 26.78 20.09
CA LEU A 319 24.89 27.82 19.14
C LEU A 319 24.93 29.21 19.80
N ALA A 320 23.99 29.51 20.69
CA ALA A 320 23.97 30.76 21.45
C ALA A 320 25.13 30.84 22.44
N GLU A 321 25.40 29.77 23.19
CA GLU A 321 26.54 29.67 24.13
C GLU A 321 27.89 29.86 23.42
N ARG A 322 28.01 29.38 22.18
CA ARG A 322 29.22 29.55 21.36
C ARG A 322 29.31 30.91 20.65
N GLY A 323 28.32 31.78 20.80
CA GLY A 323 28.25 33.06 20.09
C GLY A 323 28.08 32.94 18.57
N GLN A 324 27.72 31.74 18.07
CA GLN A 324 27.61 31.44 16.64
C GLN A 324 26.19 31.65 16.10
N LEU A 325 25.20 31.77 16.97
CA LEU A 325 23.80 31.88 16.55
C LEU A 325 23.52 33.17 15.76
N GLN A 326 23.91 34.32 16.29
CA GLN A 326 23.66 35.63 15.67
C GLN A 326 24.26 35.77 14.25
N PRO A 327 25.53 35.40 13.98
CA PRO A 327 26.08 35.48 12.62
C PRO A 327 25.41 34.49 11.65
N LEU A 328 24.94 33.33 12.12
CA LEU A 328 24.20 32.38 11.28
C LEU A 328 22.80 32.90 10.92
N VAL A 329 22.11 33.56 11.87
CA VAL A 329 20.81 34.19 11.61
C VAL A 329 20.95 35.31 10.59
N GLN A 330 21.96 36.16 10.72
CA GLN A 330 22.22 37.24 9.75
C GLN A 330 22.55 36.72 8.35
N LYS A 331 23.22 35.57 8.23
CA LYS A 331 23.51 34.95 6.93
C LYS A 331 22.27 34.34 6.27
N ALA A 332 21.26 33.97 7.05
CA ALA A 332 20.03 33.34 6.57
C ALA A 332 18.93 34.35 6.19
N GLN A 333 19.06 35.61 6.62
CA GLN A 333 18.18 36.73 6.25
C GLN A 333 18.58 37.34 4.90
#